data_AF-A0A368QQ61-F1
#
_entry.id   AF-A0A368QQ61-F1
#
_cell.length_a   1.000
_cell.length_b   1.000
_cell.length_c   1.000
_cell.angle_alpha   90.00
_cell.angle_beta   90.00
_cell.angle_gamma   90.00
#
_symmetry.space_group_name_H-M   'P 1'
#
loop_
_entity.id
_entity.type
_entity.pdbx_description
1 polymer ?
#
loop_
_entity_poly.entity_id
_entity_poly.type
_entity_poly.pdbx_seq_one_letter_code
_entity_poly.pdbx_strand_id
1 'polypeptide(L)'
;MASHQSKYSTSSFMTVTNSGYIVSYNASLHITIKGEERIYSRILYLMQSIDLSDNDLTGEIPVEIGALVELKNLNLSTNPLIGPIPETVGHMGSLESLDLSWNQLSGAISQSMASLHLLSHLNVLQQSFWEDPYIYAGNNYLCSPLVPDSCSEQKGNPVDHEEHTDGHDVVLYAFSGVGFGIGLAAVWWLLIFSKAVSMRYFQFVDSVGEKICDQLILLKIKMNMKLKLMGGNQHSGD
;
A
#
# COMPACT_ATOMS: atom_id res chain seq x y z
N MET A 1 -30.04 -7.36 -32.55
CA MET A 1 -29.29 -7.64 -31.31
C MET A 1 -28.22 -6.58 -31.16
N ALA A 2 -28.44 -5.58 -30.31
CA ALA A 2 -27.46 -4.51 -30.08
C ALA A 2 -26.48 -4.96 -28.99
N SER A 3 -25.20 -4.96 -29.35
CA SER A 3 -24.07 -5.25 -28.46
C SER A 3 -24.01 -4.19 -27.35
N HIS A 4 -24.35 -4.55 -26.12
CA HIS A 4 -24.19 -3.67 -24.96
C HIS A 4 -22.71 -3.64 -24.53
N GLN A 5 -21.89 -2.88 -25.24
CA GLN A 5 -20.53 -2.59 -24.81
C GLN A 5 -20.56 -1.46 -23.78
N SER A 6 -19.99 -1.70 -22.60
CA SER A 6 -19.65 -0.63 -21.66
C SER A 6 -18.59 0.27 -22.28
N LYS A 7 -18.84 1.59 -22.27
CA LYS A 7 -17.94 2.60 -22.84
C LYS A 7 -17.38 3.46 -21.70
N TYR A 8 -16.10 3.81 -21.78
CA TYR A 8 -15.45 4.71 -20.83
C TYR A 8 -14.75 5.85 -21.58
N SER A 9 -14.63 7.00 -20.91
CA SER A 9 -13.94 8.19 -21.41
C SER A 9 -13.26 8.91 -20.25
N THR A 10 -12.02 9.34 -20.44
CA THR A 10 -11.21 10.02 -19.41
C THR A 10 -11.01 11.47 -19.83
N SER A 11 -11.22 12.41 -18.89
CA SER A 11 -10.94 13.84 -19.08
C SER A 11 -10.06 14.34 -17.94
N SER A 12 -8.89 14.88 -18.28
CA SER A 12 -7.92 15.43 -17.34
C SER A 12 -7.49 16.83 -17.75
N PHE A 13 -7.47 17.78 -16.82
CA PHE A 13 -6.94 19.12 -17.05
C PHE A 13 -6.17 19.63 -15.84
N MET A 14 -5.06 20.32 -16.12
CA MET A 14 -4.20 20.95 -15.14
C MET A 14 -4.56 22.44 -15.05
N THR A 15 -4.75 22.96 -13.84
CA THR A 15 -5.01 24.39 -13.61
C THR A 15 -3.87 24.99 -12.80
N VAL A 16 -3.19 25.98 -13.38
CA VAL A 16 -2.11 26.73 -12.74
C VAL A 16 -2.66 28.10 -12.35
N THR A 17 -2.69 28.39 -11.05
CA THR A 17 -3.12 29.72 -10.56
C THR A 17 -1.93 30.67 -10.51
N ASN A 18 -2.15 31.93 -10.88
CA ASN A 18 -1.09 32.91 -11.19
C ASN A 18 -0.40 33.51 -9.94
N SER A 19 -0.49 32.84 -8.80
CA SER A 19 -0.10 33.36 -7.48
C SER A 19 0.59 32.29 -6.63
N GLY A 20 1.53 31.55 -7.24
CA GLY A 20 2.47 30.65 -6.57
C GLY A 20 1.81 29.48 -5.82
N TYR A 21 2.11 28.26 -6.28
CA TYR A 21 2.02 27.03 -5.49
C TYR A 21 0.64 26.42 -5.21
N ILE A 22 -0.31 26.49 -6.16
CA ILE A 22 -1.38 25.49 -6.19
C ILE A 22 -1.57 25.00 -7.63
N VAL A 23 -0.98 23.83 -7.93
CA VAL A 23 -1.28 23.05 -9.13
C VAL A 23 -2.44 22.12 -8.78
N SER A 24 -3.65 22.47 -9.19
CA SER A 24 -4.80 21.56 -9.05
C SER A 24 -4.89 20.64 -10.27
N TYR A 25 -4.67 19.35 -10.03
CA TYR A 25 -4.88 18.30 -11.03
C TYR A 25 -6.30 17.76 -10.91
N ASN A 26 -7.12 18.00 -11.93
CA ASN A 26 -8.48 17.49 -11.97
C ASN A 26 -8.59 16.43 -13.06
N ALA A 27 -8.88 15.20 -12.66
CA ALA A 27 -9.08 14.10 -13.57
C ALA A 27 -10.38 13.38 -13.23
N SER A 28 -11.19 13.21 -14.27
CA SER A 28 -12.53 12.65 -14.21
C SER A 28 -12.67 11.44 -15.14
N LEU A 29 -13.26 10.37 -14.62
CA LEU A 29 -13.55 9.16 -15.38
C LEU A 29 -15.06 9.07 -15.61
N HIS A 30 -15.46 9.08 -16.87
CA HIS A 30 -16.84 8.88 -17.31
C HIS A 30 -17.02 7.41 -17.68
N ILE A 31 -17.87 6.70 -16.95
CA ILE A 31 -18.18 5.29 -17.22
C ILE A 31 -19.67 5.20 -17.56
N THR A 32 -19.99 4.61 -18.71
CA THR A 32 -21.36 4.29 -19.09
C THR A 32 -21.61 2.80 -18.90
N ILE A 33 -22.38 2.45 -17.86
CA ILE A 33 -22.78 1.07 -17.56
C ILE A 33 -24.27 0.94 -17.81
N LYS A 34 -24.67 0.06 -18.73
CA LYS A 34 -26.09 -0.20 -19.04
C LYS A 34 -26.89 1.06 -19.40
N GLY A 35 -26.25 2.07 -19.99
CA GLY A 35 -26.87 3.35 -20.34
C GLY A 35 -26.93 4.38 -19.20
N GLU A 36 -26.44 4.05 -18.01
CA GLU A 36 -26.29 4.98 -16.89
C GLU A 36 -24.87 5.55 -16.88
N GLU A 37 -24.74 6.88 -16.92
CA GLU A 37 -23.46 7.58 -16.82
C GLU A 37 -23.07 7.80 -15.35
N ARG A 38 -21.85 7.40 -15.00
CA ARG A 38 -21.24 7.63 -13.69
C ARG A 38 -19.98 8.46 -13.89
N ILE A 39 -19.86 9.55 -13.13
CA ILE A 39 -18.71 10.47 -13.19
C ILE A 39 -17.95 10.35 -11.86
N TYR A 40 -16.66 10.05 -11.95
CA TYR A 40 -15.75 10.02 -10.81
C TYR A 40 -14.76 11.17 -10.91
N SER A 41 -14.93 12.22 -10.10
CA SER A 41 -14.23 13.52 -10.27
C SER A 41 -12.96 13.71 -9.41
N ARG A 42 -12.45 12.66 -8.78
CA ARG A 42 -11.14 12.63 -8.13
C ARG A 42 -10.61 11.22 -8.31
N ILE A 43 -9.55 11.04 -9.09
CA ILE A 43 -8.88 9.74 -9.21
C ILE A 43 -7.54 9.69 -8.46
N LEU A 44 -7.08 10.81 -7.89
CA LEU A 44 -5.81 10.87 -7.17
C LEU A 44 -5.78 9.93 -5.94
N TYR A 45 -6.90 9.74 -5.25
CA TYR A 45 -7.01 8.78 -4.14
C TYR A 45 -7.05 7.31 -4.59
N LEU A 46 -7.21 7.05 -5.91
CA LEU A 46 -7.13 5.71 -6.49
C LEU A 46 -5.72 5.44 -7.06
N MET A 47 -4.87 6.46 -7.14
CA MET A 47 -3.55 6.34 -7.71
C MET A 47 -2.63 5.71 -6.67
N GLN A 48 -2.38 4.41 -6.83
CA GLN A 48 -1.53 3.63 -5.94
C GLN A 48 -0.08 3.57 -6.41
N SER A 49 0.18 3.88 -7.68
CA SER A 49 1.52 3.83 -8.26
C SER A 49 1.73 4.97 -9.23
N ILE A 50 2.87 5.64 -9.09
CA ILE A 50 3.42 6.59 -10.05
C ILE A 50 4.79 6.09 -10.45
N ASP A 51 4.97 5.92 -11.76
CA ASP A 51 6.28 5.72 -12.37
C ASP A 51 6.53 6.82 -13.38
N LEU A 52 7.53 7.66 -13.08
CA LEU A 52 8.04 8.73 -13.93
C LEU A 52 9.54 8.54 -14.18
N SER A 53 10.04 7.31 -14.03
CA SER A 53 11.45 7.03 -14.26
C SER A 53 11.85 7.20 -15.73
N ASP A 54 13.14 7.45 -15.95
CA ASP A 54 13.74 7.59 -17.29
C ASP A 54 13.10 8.73 -18.11
N ASN A 55 13.11 9.93 -17.51
CA ASN A 55 12.63 11.15 -18.15
C ASN A 55 13.65 12.30 -17.95
N ASP A 56 13.39 13.42 -18.60
CA ASP A 56 14.16 14.67 -18.44
C ASP A 56 13.52 15.61 -17.41
N LEU A 57 12.93 15.08 -16.32
CA LEU A 57 12.34 15.92 -15.28
C LEU A 57 13.44 16.67 -14.52
N THR A 58 13.35 17.99 -14.53
CA THR A 58 14.34 18.89 -13.92
C THR A 58 13.73 19.67 -12.75
N GLY A 59 14.59 20.25 -11.92
CA GLY A 59 14.18 21.01 -10.74
C GLY A 59 14.02 20.14 -9.49
N GLU A 60 13.39 20.69 -8.46
CA GLU A 60 13.21 20.03 -7.17
C GLU A 60 11.97 19.14 -7.14
N ILE A 61 11.97 18.14 -6.24
CA ILE A 61 10.77 17.37 -5.95
C ILE A 61 9.78 18.29 -5.23
N PRO A 62 8.56 18.49 -5.77
CA PRO A 62 7.58 19.39 -5.18
C PRO A 62 7.05 18.83 -3.84
N VAL A 63 6.87 19.71 -2.84
CA VAL A 63 6.35 19.34 -1.51
C VAL A 63 4.95 18.71 -1.58
N GLU A 64 4.20 19.02 -2.64
CA GLU A 64 2.87 18.54 -2.94
C GLU A 64 2.81 17.03 -3.20
N ILE A 65 3.94 16.37 -3.51
CA ILE A 65 3.98 14.91 -3.66
C ILE A 65 3.51 14.20 -2.38
N GLY A 66 3.76 14.81 -1.21
CA GLY A 66 3.33 14.31 0.08
C GLY A 66 1.80 14.36 0.32
N ALA A 67 1.04 15.04 -0.54
CA ALA A 67 -0.43 15.02 -0.47
C ALA A 67 -1.03 13.70 -0.99
N LEU A 68 -0.24 12.86 -1.66
CA LEU A 68 -0.65 11.58 -2.22
C LEU A 68 -0.60 10.46 -1.15
N VAL A 69 -1.40 10.61 -0.10
CA VAL A 69 -1.37 9.75 1.09
C VAL A 69 -1.69 8.27 0.84
N GLU A 70 -2.43 7.97 -0.24
CA GLU A 70 -2.81 6.61 -0.65
C GLU A 70 -1.80 5.95 -1.63
N LEU A 71 -0.74 6.68 -2.01
CA LEU A 71 0.25 6.19 -2.96
C LEU A 71 1.12 5.11 -2.30
N LYS A 72 1.28 3.98 -2.98
CA LYS A 72 2.08 2.83 -2.55
C LYS A 72 3.44 2.78 -3.22
N ASN A 73 3.52 3.19 -4.49
CA ASN A 73 4.74 3.11 -5.27
C ASN A 73 5.03 4.47 -5.91
N LEU A 74 6.23 4.98 -5.68
CA LEU A 74 6.74 6.19 -6.32
C LEU A 74 8.12 5.90 -6.91
N ASN A 75 8.21 5.94 -8.24
CA ASN A 75 9.47 5.81 -8.97
C ASN A 75 9.75 7.11 -9.73
N LEU A 76 10.79 7.83 -9.30
CA LEU A 76 11.31 9.04 -9.95
C LEU A 76 12.75 8.81 -10.45
N SER A 77 13.20 7.56 -10.52
CA SER A 77 14.58 7.24 -10.84
C SER A 77 15.00 7.69 -12.24
N THR A 78 16.28 7.89 -12.48
CA THR A 78 16.81 8.24 -13.81
C THR A 78 16.17 9.53 -14.34
N ASN A 79 16.27 10.60 -13.56
CA ASN A 79 15.88 11.95 -13.95
C ASN A 79 16.96 12.96 -13.51
N PRO A 80 17.06 14.15 -14.11
CA PRO A 80 17.94 15.22 -13.63
C PRO A 80 17.32 16.05 -12.48
N LEU A 81 16.64 15.43 -11.51
CA LEU A 81 16.07 16.16 -10.36
C LEU A 81 17.15 16.59 -9.36
N ILE A 82 16.99 17.77 -8.78
CA ILE A 82 17.95 18.41 -7.86
C ILE A 82 17.31 18.74 -6.50
N GLY A 83 18.12 19.16 -5.51
CA GLY A 83 17.63 19.62 -4.21
C GLY A 83 17.27 18.49 -3.23
N PRO A 84 16.71 18.82 -2.05
CA PRO A 84 16.42 17.86 -1.00
C PRO A 84 15.15 17.05 -1.25
N ILE A 85 15.07 15.88 -0.62
CA ILE A 85 13.83 15.11 -0.53
C ILE A 85 12.89 15.86 0.43
N PRO A 86 11.67 16.25 0.01
CA PRO A 86 10.72 16.95 0.87
C PRO A 86 10.36 16.11 2.10
N GLU A 87 10.33 16.73 3.27
CA GLU A 87 9.93 16.05 4.51
C GLU A 87 8.50 15.52 4.44
N THR A 88 7.66 16.10 3.57
CA THR A 88 6.29 15.68 3.30
C THR A 88 6.19 14.27 2.75
N VAL A 89 7.25 13.73 2.13
CA VAL A 89 7.33 12.32 1.72
C VAL A 89 7.19 11.39 2.93
N GLY A 90 7.72 11.79 4.09
CA GLY A 90 7.59 11.05 5.35
C GLY A 90 6.15 10.91 5.88
N HIS A 91 5.22 11.74 5.38
CA HIS A 91 3.80 11.69 5.74
C HIS A 91 2.95 10.78 4.82
N MET A 92 3.56 10.18 3.80
CA MET A 92 2.87 9.28 2.86
C MET A 92 2.68 7.89 3.48
N GLY A 93 1.74 7.77 4.41
CA GLY A 93 1.59 6.59 5.26
C GLY A 93 1.31 5.26 4.53
N SER A 94 0.84 5.28 3.29
CA SER A 94 0.63 4.08 2.47
C SER A 94 1.81 3.69 1.58
N LEU A 95 2.92 4.44 1.61
CA LEU A 95 4.05 4.22 0.70
C LEU A 95 4.81 2.93 1.06
N GLU A 96 4.88 2.02 0.09
CA GLU A 96 5.51 0.70 0.18
C GLU A 96 6.86 0.66 -0.55
N SER A 97 7.00 1.44 -1.64
CA SER A 97 8.22 1.52 -2.45
C SER A 97 8.50 2.94 -2.92
N LEU A 98 9.74 3.38 -2.71
CA LEU A 98 10.26 4.66 -3.14
C LEU A 98 11.60 4.47 -3.87
N ASP A 99 11.65 4.85 -5.13
CA ASP A 99 12.89 4.87 -5.92
C ASP A 99 13.20 6.29 -6.41
N LEU A 100 14.33 6.82 -5.93
CA LEU A 100 14.89 8.13 -6.25
C LEU A 100 16.30 8.03 -6.83
N SER A 101 16.72 6.81 -7.21
CA SER A 101 18.07 6.55 -7.72
C SER A 101 18.35 7.28 -9.03
N TRP A 102 19.63 7.47 -9.35
CA TRP A 102 20.04 8.11 -10.62
C TRP A 102 19.44 9.51 -10.81
N ASN A 103 19.46 10.32 -9.76
CA ASN A 103 19.12 11.74 -9.78
C ASN A 103 20.31 12.61 -9.36
N GLN A 104 20.10 13.91 -9.11
CA GLN A 104 21.08 14.87 -8.59
C GLN A 104 20.59 15.49 -7.27
N LEU A 105 19.81 14.75 -6.50
CA LEU A 105 19.26 15.14 -5.21
C LEU A 105 20.39 15.30 -4.18
N SER A 106 20.21 16.25 -3.27
CA SER A 106 21.22 16.69 -2.30
C SER A 106 20.58 16.94 -0.93
N GLY A 107 21.29 16.66 0.16
CA GLY A 107 20.81 16.91 1.53
C GLY A 107 20.58 15.62 2.31
N ALA A 108 20.29 15.75 3.61
CA ALA A 108 20.09 14.59 4.48
C ALA A 108 18.72 13.94 4.27
N ILE A 109 18.66 12.62 4.43
CA ILE A 109 17.39 11.89 4.55
C ILE A 109 16.73 12.35 5.86
N SER A 110 15.59 13.04 5.77
CA SER A 110 14.89 13.55 6.96
C SER A 110 14.39 12.40 7.84
N GLN A 111 14.38 12.62 9.16
CA GLN A 111 13.86 11.68 10.15
C GLN A 111 12.37 11.37 9.91
N SER A 112 11.63 12.23 9.20
CA SER A 112 10.25 11.95 8.81
C SER A 112 10.13 10.68 7.94
N MET A 113 11.19 10.26 7.25
CA MET A 113 11.15 8.99 6.51
C MET A 113 11.10 7.76 7.43
N ALA A 114 11.49 7.90 8.70
CA ALA A 114 11.34 6.85 9.70
C ALA A 114 9.88 6.61 10.12
N SER A 115 8.95 7.55 9.85
CA SER A 115 7.51 7.33 10.10
C SER A 115 6.80 6.53 9.00
N LEU A 116 7.51 6.17 7.92
CA LEU A 116 6.96 5.34 6.86
C LEU A 116 6.99 3.85 7.25
N HIS A 117 6.03 3.44 8.07
CA HIS A 117 5.97 2.07 8.61
C HIS A 117 5.71 0.98 7.57
N LEU A 118 5.18 1.33 6.39
CA LEU A 118 4.90 0.39 5.30
C LEU A 118 6.02 0.34 4.25
N LEU A 119 7.03 1.19 4.36
CA LEU A 119 8.10 1.27 3.37
C LEU A 119 8.97 0.01 3.43
N SER A 120 8.91 -0.77 2.36
CA SER A 120 9.64 -2.04 2.21
C SER A 120 10.85 -1.89 1.29
N HIS A 121 10.80 -0.95 0.35
CA HIS A 121 11.84 -0.74 -0.64
C HIS A 121 12.17 0.75 -0.74
N LEU A 122 13.40 1.10 -0.37
CA LEU A 122 13.94 2.45 -0.49
C LEU A 122 15.22 2.39 -1.32
N ASN A 123 15.21 3.04 -2.48
CA ASN A 123 16.39 3.16 -3.33
C ASN A 123 16.75 4.63 -3.53
N VAL A 124 17.91 5.02 -3.02
CA VAL A 124 18.48 6.37 -3.15
C VAL A 124 19.87 6.35 -3.78
N LEU A 125 20.30 5.18 -4.27
CA LEU A 125 21.66 4.94 -4.75
C LEU A 125 21.95 5.79 -6.00
N GLN A 126 23.18 6.28 -6.08
CA GLN A 126 23.69 7.07 -7.18
C GLN A 126 22.94 8.40 -7.38
N GLN A 127 23.20 9.36 -6.49
CA GLN A 127 23.11 10.76 -6.91
C GLN A 127 24.48 11.21 -7.39
N SER A 128 24.52 12.12 -8.36
CA SER A 128 25.77 12.77 -8.74
C SER A 128 26.32 13.52 -7.53
N PHE A 129 27.41 12.99 -6.95
CA PHE A 129 28.18 13.58 -5.86
C PHE A 129 27.58 13.44 -4.44
N TRP A 130 27.67 12.23 -3.88
CA TRP A 130 27.74 12.05 -2.42
C TRP A 130 29.16 11.62 -2.04
N GLU A 131 30.05 12.59 -1.82
CA GLU A 131 31.37 12.31 -1.25
C GLU A 131 31.35 12.18 0.28
N ASP A 132 30.20 12.35 0.95
CA ASP A 132 30.11 12.28 2.41
C ASP A 132 29.46 10.97 2.90
N PRO A 133 30.22 10.08 3.59
CA PRO A 133 29.72 8.85 4.22
C PRO A 133 28.71 9.08 5.36
N TYR A 134 28.39 10.34 5.68
CA TYR A 134 27.68 10.75 6.90
C TYR A 134 26.17 10.94 6.74
N ILE A 135 25.59 10.65 5.58
CA ILE A 135 24.14 10.85 5.35
C ILE A 135 23.25 9.90 6.14
N TYR A 136 23.84 8.83 6.69
CA TYR A 136 23.21 7.90 7.61
C TYR A 136 23.51 8.20 9.08
N ALA A 137 24.43 9.15 9.36
CA ALA A 137 24.82 9.49 10.72
C ALA A 137 23.67 10.18 11.46
N GLY A 138 23.29 9.64 12.62
CA GLY A 138 22.15 10.13 13.40
C GLY A 138 20.84 9.36 13.19
N ASN A 139 20.81 8.34 12.32
CA ASN A 139 19.70 7.41 12.22
C ASN A 139 19.96 6.17 13.09
N ASN A 140 19.31 6.09 14.26
CA ASN A 140 19.43 4.94 15.18
C ASN A 140 18.93 3.60 14.60
N TYR A 141 18.31 3.61 13.41
CA TYR A 141 17.67 2.44 12.79
C TYR A 141 18.29 2.06 11.43
N LEU A 142 19.29 2.79 10.92
CA LEU A 142 20.03 2.42 9.71
C LEU A 142 21.50 2.16 10.06
N CYS A 143 21.84 0.90 10.28
CA CYS A 143 23.23 0.50 10.49
C CYS A 143 23.86 0.16 9.13
N SER A 144 24.88 0.92 8.73
CA SER A 144 25.74 0.54 7.58
C SER A 144 27.07 -0.01 8.09
N PRO A 145 27.68 -1.01 7.41
CA PRO A 145 28.97 -1.58 7.81
C PRO A 145 30.15 -0.59 7.78
N LEU A 146 29.94 0.63 7.29
CA LEU A 146 30.97 1.66 7.10
C LEU A 146 31.02 2.70 8.24
N VAL A 147 30.15 2.61 9.25
CA VAL A 147 30.10 3.57 10.38
C VAL A 147 30.15 2.83 11.73
N PRO A 148 31.34 2.69 12.36
CA PRO A 148 31.51 1.96 13.63
C PRO A 148 30.98 2.71 14.86
N ASP A 149 30.95 4.04 14.82
CA ASP A 149 30.84 4.86 16.04
C ASP A 149 29.40 5.23 16.44
N SER A 150 28.41 4.99 15.58
CA SER A 150 26.99 5.34 15.85
C SER A 150 26.21 4.27 16.63
N CYS A 151 26.81 3.10 16.88
CA CYS A 151 26.26 2.08 17.76
C CYS A 151 26.99 2.10 19.11
N SER A 152 27.11 3.28 19.73
CA SER A 152 27.57 3.35 21.11
C SER A 152 26.46 2.81 22.00
N GLU A 153 26.66 1.58 22.50
CA GLU A 153 25.85 0.96 23.55
C GLU A 153 25.51 1.98 24.64
N GLN A 154 24.21 2.18 24.86
CA GLN A 154 23.75 2.85 26.07
C GLN A 154 24.15 1.99 27.26
N LYS A 155 25.26 2.34 27.90
CA LYS A 155 25.75 1.75 29.14
C LYS A 155 24.81 2.16 30.29
N GLY A 156 23.68 1.47 30.40
CA GLY A 156 22.86 1.42 31.61
C GLY A 156 23.44 0.38 32.57
N ASN A 157 23.69 0.76 33.82
CA ASN A 157 24.18 -0.14 34.88
C ASN A 157 23.27 -1.37 35.08
N PRO A 158 23.83 -2.50 35.55
CA PRO A 158 23.12 -3.78 35.59
C PRO A 158 22.03 -3.75 36.65
N VAL A 159 20.78 -3.91 36.21
CA VAL A 159 19.74 -4.49 37.04
C VAL A 159 19.77 -5.97 36.69
N ASP A 160 20.06 -6.79 37.70
CA ASP A 160 19.97 -8.23 37.61
C ASP A 160 18.54 -8.62 37.21
N HIS A 161 18.33 -8.84 35.92
CA HIS A 161 17.25 -9.67 35.44
C HIS A 161 17.88 -10.96 34.99
N GLU A 162 17.75 -11.95 35.87
CA GLU A 162 17.91 -13.37 35.58
C GLU A 162 17.41 -13.65 34.16
N GLU A 163 18.34 -14.09 33.33
CA GLU A 163 18.08 -14.63 32.00
C GLU A 163 17.31 -15.95 32.19
N HIS A 164 16.00 -15.84 32.37
CA HIS A 164 15.09 -16.94 32.09
C HIS A 164 14.87 -16.91 30.58
N THR A 165 15.73 -17.60 29.83
CA THR A 165 15.44 -17.98 28.45
C THR A 165 14.14 -18.77 28.44
N ASP A 166 13.02 -18.10 28.16
CA ASP A 166 11.78 -18.77 27.79
C ASP A 166 11.94 -19.39 26.40
N GLY A 167 12.69 -20.49 26.37
CA GLY A 167 12.82 -21.39 25.23
C GLY A 167 11.52 -22.12 24.90
N HIS A 168 10.40 -21.76 25.51
CA HIS A 168 9.10 -22.38 25.25
C HIS A 168 8.43 -21.86 23.98
N ASP A 169 8.63 -20.60 23.56
CA ASP A 169 7.90 -20.03 22.43
C ASP A 169 8.41 -20.50 21.06
N VAL A 170 9.73 -20.60 20.89
CA VAL A 170 10.34 -21.15 19.65
C VAL A 170 10.03 -22.63 19.50
N VAL A 171 10.01 -23.36 20.62
CA VAL A 171 9.67 -24.77 20.67
C VAL A 171 8.18 -24.99 20.39
N LEU A 172 7.30 -24.15 20.95
CA LEU A 172 5.85 -24.16 20.68
C LEU A 172 5.56 -23.87 19.21
N TYR A 173 6.24 -22.90 18.61
CA TYR A 173 6.07 -22.56 17.19
C TYR A 173 6.56 -23.69 16.28
N ALA A 174 7.72 -24.29 16.60
CA ALA A 174 8.24 -25.44 15.87
C ALA A 174 7.29 -26.65 15.93
N PHE A 175 6.72 -26.96 17.10
CA PHE A 175 5.75 -28.05 17.24
C PHE A 175 4.43 -27.76 16.53
N SER A 176 3.94 -26.51 16.55
CA SER A 176 2.72 -26.11 15.86
C SER A 176 2.85 -26.21 14.33
N GLY A 177 4.00 -25.84 13.77
CA GLY A 177 4.28 -25.95 12.34
C GLY A 177 4.34 -27.40 11.86
N VAL A 178 4.98 -28.28 12.65
CA VAL A 178 5.06 -29.71 12.32
C VAL A 178 3.68 -30.38 12.39
N GLY A 179 2.87 -30.05 13.41
CA GLY A 179 1.51 -30.56 13.55
C GLY A 179 0.58 -30.14 12.40
N PHE A 180 0.67 -28.88 11.98
CA PHE A 180 -0.13 -28.37 10.85
C PHE A 180 0.28 -29.02 9.52
N GLY A 181 1.58 -29.21 9.29
CA GLY A 181 2.09 -29.88 8.09
C GLY A 181 1.62 -31.34 7.99
N ILE A 182 1.69 -32.10 9.08
CA ILE A 182 1.23 -33.50 9.11
C ILE A 182 -0.29 -33.57 8.93
N GLY A 183 -1.04 -32.68 9.57
CA GLY A 183 -2.50 -32.62 9.44
C GLY A 183 -2.96 -32.34 8.01
N LEU A 184 -2.36 -31.35 7.34
CA LEU A 184 -2.66 -31.03 5.95
C LEU A 184 -2.25 -32.15 5.00
N ALA A 185 -1.08 -32.78 5.23
CA ALA A 185 -0.62 -33.90 4.41
C ALA A 185 -1.57 -35.10 4.50
N ALA A 186 -2.12 -35.40 5.69
CA ALA A 186 -3.09 -36.48 5.86
C ALA A 186 -4.41 -36.20 5.12
N VAL A 187 -4.92 -34.97 5.17
CA VAL A 187 -6.11 -34.55 4.41
C VAL A 187 -5.84 -34.66 2.91
N TRP A 188 -4.70 -34.15 2.45
CA TRP A 188 -4.29 -34.25 1.03
C TRP A 188 -4.14 -35.69 0.57
N TRP A 189 -3.55 -36.56 1.40
CA TRP A 189 -3.39 -37.98 1.09
C TRP A 189 -4.75 -38.69 0.98
N LEU A 190 -5.70 -38.39 1.87
CA LEU A 190 -7.05 -38.93 1.82
C LEU A 190 -7.83 -38.47 0.58
N LEU A 191 -7.65 -37.20 0.17
CA LEU A 191 -8.27 -36.64 -1.03
C LEU A 191 -7.69 -37.23 -2.33
N ILE A 192 -6.39 -37.55 -2.36
CA ILE A 192 -5.72 -38.13 -3.54
C ILE A 192 -6.02 -39.63 -3.67
N PHE A 193 -6.01 -40.37 -2.56
CA PHE A 193 -6.09 -41.84 -2.60
C PHE A 193 -7.52 -42.36 -2.78
N SER A 194 -8.54 -41.57 -2.39
CA SER A 194 -9.95 -41.95 -2.55
C SER A 194 -10.70 -40.93 -3.41
N LYS A 195 -10.71 -41.16 -4.74
CA LYS A 195 -11.53 -40.39 -5.70
C LYS A 195 -12.99 -40.28 -5.27
N ALA A 196 -13.53 -41.31 -4.61
CA ALA A 196 -14.91 -41.32 -4.12
C ALA A 196 -15.14 -40.37 -2.92
N VAL A 197 -14.17 -40.24 -2.03
CA VAL A 197 -14.25 -39.33 -0.86
C VAL A 197 -14.05 -37.88 -1.29
N SER A 198 -13.11 -37.65 -2.20
CA SER A 198 -12.85 -36.33 -2.79
C SER A 198 -14.10 -35.75 -3.46
N MET A 199 -14.80 -36.53 -4.30
CA MET A 199 -16.05 -36.11 -4.94
C MET A 199 -17.14 -35.73 -3.92
N ARG A 200 -17.30 -36.50 -2.84
CA ARG A 200 -18.27 -36.19 -1.77
C ARG A 200 -17.89 -34.94 -0.98
N TYR A 201 -16.60 -34.73 -0.74
CA TYR A 201 -16.09 -33.53 -0.08
C TYR A 201 -16.38 -32.28 -0.90
N PHE A 202 -16.04 -32.28 -2.20
CA PHE A 202 -16.32 -31.14 -3.08
C PHE A 202 -17.82 -30.85 -3.22
N GLN A 203 -18.67 -31.87 -3.35
CA GLN A 203 -20.13 -31.68 -3.38
C GLN A 203 -20.68 -31.05 -2.10
N PHE A 204 -20.13 -31.41 -0.94
CA PHE A 204 -20.51 -30.82 0.33
C PHE A 204 -20.08 -29.35 0.40
N VAL A 205 -18.85 -29.03 0.01
CA VAL A 205 -18.33 -27.65 -0.01
C VAL A 205 -19.15 -26.76 -0.94
N ASP A 206 -19.46 -27.24 -2.15
CA ASP A 206 -20.30 -26.51 -3.10
C ASP A 206 -21.72 -26.27 -2.53
N SER A 207 -22.32 -27.29 -1.88
CA SER A 207 -23.65 -27.16 -1.26
C SER A 207 -23.69 -26.16 -0.09
N VAL A 208 -22.61 -26.08 0.69
CA VAL A 208 -22.47 -25.09 1.77
C VAL A 208 -22.23 -23.70 1.18
N GLY A 209 -21.39 -23.60 0.15
CA GLY A 209 -21.10 -22.35 -0.56
C GLY A 209 -22.35 -21.71 -1.15
N GLU A 210 -23.19 -22.50 -1.84
CA GLU A 210 -24.46 -22.01 -2.39
C GLU A 210 -25.40 -21.47 -1.30
N LYS A 211 -25.56 -22.19 -0.18
CA LYS A 211 -26.40 -21.75 0.94
C LYS A 211 -25.92 -20.44 1.57
N ILE A 212 -24.62 -20.26 1.70
CA ILE A 212 -24.03 -19.02 2.23
C ILE A 212 -24.23 -17.87 1.24
N CYS A 213 -24.01 -18.12 -0.06
CA CYS A 213 -24.27 -17.13 -1.11
C CYS A 213 -25.73 -16.66 -1.12
N ASP A 214 -26.69 -17.59 -1.07
CA ASP A 214 -28.11 -17.27 -1.05
C ASP A 214 -28.48 -16.41 0.17
N GLN A 215 -27.95 -16.76 1.35
CA GLN A 215 -28.17 -15.99 2.58
C GLN A 215 -27.59 -14.57 2.47
N LEU A 216 -26.37 -14.42 1.94
CA LEU A 216 -25.74 -13.12 1.74
C LEU A 216 -26.49 -12.25 0.74
N ILE A 217 -26.97 -12.83 -0.36
CA ILE A 217 -27.78 -12.13 -1.36
C ILE A 217 -29.10 -11.64 -0.73
N LEU A 218 -29.79 -12.50 0.02
CA LEU A 218 -31.04 -12.15 0.69
C LEU A 218 -30.84 -11.03 1.72
N LEU A 219 -29.76 -11.09 2.48
CA LEU A 219 -29.40 -10.09 3.49
C LEU A 219 -29.10 -8.74 2.85
N LYS A 220 -28.37 -8.74 1.72
CA LYS A 220 -28.07 -7.55 0.92
C LYS A 220 -29.33 -6.92 0.32
N ILE A 221 -30.27 -7.73 -0.18
CA ILE A 221 -31.58 -7.26 -0.67
C ILE A 221 -32.39 -6.63 0.47
N LYS A 222 -32.44 -7.29 1.64
CA LYS A 222 -33.18 -6.79 2.81
C LYS A 222 -32.62 -5.47 3.34
N MET A 223 -31.28 -5.32 3.37
CA MET A 223 -30.62 -4.07 3.72
C MET A 223 -30.96 -2.94 2.73
N ASN A 224 -30.90 -3.22 1.42
CA ASN A 224 -31.22 -2.23 0.38
C ASN A 224 -32.69 -1.78 0.42
N MET A 225 -33.63 -2.69 0.70
CA MET A 225 -35.03 -2.32 0.90
C MET A 225 -35.24 -1.45 2.14
N LYS A 226 -34.58 -1.78 3.25
CA LYS A 226 -34.66 -1.00 4.49
C LYS A 226 -34.09 0.42 4.31
N LEU A 227 -32.98 0.55 3.57
CA LEU A 227 -32.40 1.83 3.18
C LEU A 227 -33.35 2.68 2.31
N LYS A 228 -34.04 2.07 1.34
CA LYS A 228 -35.05 2.78 0.52
C LYS A 228 -36.26 3.24 1.33
N LEU A 229 -36.71 2.47 2.31
CA LEU A 229 -37.83 2.84 3.18
C LEU A 229 -37.44 3.96 4.17
N MET A 230 -36.18 4.01 4.62
CA MET A 230 -35.68 5.06 5.50
C MET A 230 -35.39 6.38 4.76
N GLY A 231 -35.03 6.33 3.47
CA GLY A 231 -34.80 7.51 2.63
C GLY A 231 -36.06 8.13 2.00
N GLY A 232 -37.23 7.47 2.09
CA GLY A 232 -38.48 7.92 1.45
C GLY A 232 -39.37 8.83 2.29
N ASN A 233 -39.00 9.14 3.54
CA ASN A 233 -39.88 9.81 4.51
C ASN A 233 -39.53 11.29 4.77
N GLN A 234 -38.90 11.98 3.81
CA GLN A 234 -38.43 13.36 3.98
C GLN A 234 -38.95 14.38 2.94
N HIS A 235 -40.03 14.06 2.22
CA HIS A 235 -40.68 15.03 1.31
C HIS A 235 -42.21 14.82 1.22
N SER A 236 -42.91 15.12 2.32
CA SER A 236 -44.33 15.52 2.27
C SER A 236 -44.69 16.20 3.59
N GLY A 237 -44.53 17.52 3.64
CA GLY A 237 -44.77 18.34 4.81
C GLY A 237 -44.18 19.73 4.61
N ASP A 238 -44.94 20.54 3.85
CA ASP A 238 -45.00 22.00 3.75
C ASP A 238 -45.01 22.52 2.29
#